data_AF-A0A1Y5FDW1-F1
#
_entry.id   AF-A0A1Y5FDW1-F1
#
_cell.length_a   1.000
_cell.length_b   1.000
_cell.length_c   1.000
_cell.angle_alpha   90.00
_cell.angle_beta   90.00
_cell.angle_gamma   90.00
#
_symmetry.space_group_name_H-M   'P 1'
#
loop_
_entity.id
_entity.type
_entity.pdbx_description
1 polymer ?
#
loop_
_entity_poly.entity_id
_entity_poly.type
_entity_poly.pdbx_seq_one_letter_code
_entity_poly.pdbx_strand_id
1 'polypeptide(L)'
;MQLLVFAHRAEAQTFLKLGNFKSVETTGNDLFFNSESYLLICGEGTMAALEMVSASLGLLKGKVTSVLNFGVAGSLSKKVIVDEIYEVRTAYAEIGSQIEFKSYSTKSTSLLDCISASNRVVNSEYAQHLSCFAQIVDREYWAIARAASNFTITFKAYKLISDNALENNSDEPICELVKTNSEYYSDRLYKHYKSLNSEVTNVEEKRLIDSYKDLYFTVSQYRQYRTVLKSLLSKYESEDEILKRVGMSIILEMEVLPKQKSQMVLEKMRELLTPFNTILNGKINTVLSPLKRANIQVKLSKNLESSMFNINASIRSESDLLQISTALSKFDFEQYQKLLKGDFNV
;
A
#
# COMPACT_ATOMS: atom_id res chain seq x y z
N MET A 1 18.98 -9.94 -15.53
CA MET A 1 17.98 -9.14 -14.77
C MET A 1 17.00 -10.08 -14.09
N GLN A 2 16.33 -9.62 -13.04
CA GLN A 2 15.25 -10.38 -12.38
C GLN A 2 13.92 -10.11 -13.09
N LEU A 3 13.03 -11.10 -13.13
CA LEU A 3 11.62 -10.94 -13.51
C LEU A 3 10.76 -11.01 -12.25
N LEU A 4 10.16 -9.88 -11.86
CA LEU A 4 9.21 -9.80 -10.77
C LEU A 4 7.81 -10.19 -11.28
N VAL A 5 7.13 -11.11 -10.64
CA VAL A 5 5.83 -11.63 -11.09
C VAL A 5 4.78 -11.44 -10.01
N PHE A 6 3.66 -10.82 -10.38
CA PHE A 6 2.51 -10.53 -9.52
C PHE A 6 1.24 -11.07 -10.18
N ALA A 7 0.29 -11.57 -9.40
CA ALA A 7 -1.00 -12.00 -9.96
C ALA A 7 -1.83 -10.77 -10.35
N HIS A 8 -1.83 -9.74 -9.51
CA HIS A 8 -2.66 -8.55 -9.69
C HIS A 8 -1.89 -7.22 -9.70
N ARG A 9 -2.42 -6.25 -10.45
CA ARG A 9 -1.91 -4.87 -10.47
C ARG A 9 -1.91 -4.22 -9.09
N ALA A 10 -2.85 -4.60 -8.22
CA ALA A 10 -2.96 -4.08 -6.87
C ALA A 10 -1.76 -4.49 -6.00
N GLU A 11 -1.29 -5.73 -6.14
CA GLU A 11 -0.07 -6.24 -5.46
C GLU A 11 1.20 -5.57 -5.99
N ALA A 12 1.22 -5.28 -7.30
CA ALA A 12 2.35 -4.61 -7.97
C ALA A 12 2.33 -3.08 -7.83
N GLN A 13 1.30 -2.48 -7.23
CA GLN A 13 1.03 -1.05 -7.34
C GLN A 13 2.19 -0.18 -6.87
N THR A 14 2.77 -0.50 -5.71
CA THR A 14 3.89 0.25 -5.13
C THR A 14 5.17 0.04 -5.93
N PHE A 15 5.39 -1.17 -6.45
CA PHE A 15 6.51 -1.45 -7.36
C PHE A 15 6.43 -0.57 -8.60
N LEU A 16 5.27 -0.50 -9.24
CA LEU A 16 5.05 0.33 -10.43
C LEU A 16 5.23 1.83 -10.13
N LYS A 17 4.65 2.33 -9.03
CA LYS A 17 4.73 3.75 -8.64
C LYS A 17 6.15 4.18 -8.30
N LEU A 18 6.93 3.34 -7.62
CA LEU A 18 8.20 3.72 -7.00
C LEU A 18 9.44 3.18 -7.71
N GLY A 19 9.28 2.09 -8.46
CA GLY A 19 10.35 1.41 -9.18
C GLY A 19 10.66 1.99 -10.56
N ASN A 20 10.01 3.09 -10.96
CA ASN A 20 10.20 3.73 -12.27
C ASN A 20 10.02 2.77 -13.46
N PHE A 21 9.08 1.83 -13.34
CA PHE A 21 8.78 0.86 -14.39
C PHE A 21 8.06 1.53 -15.56
N LYS A 22 8.48 1.20 -16.78
CA LYS A 22 7.85 1.62 -18.03
C LYS A 22 7.22 0.41 -18.72
N SER A 23 6.08 0.60 -19.37
CA SER A 23 5.42 -0.46 -20.12
C SER A 23 6.27 -0.89 -21.33
N VAL A 24 6.27 -2.18 -21.63
CA VAL A 24 6.85 -2.74 -22.86
C VAL A 24 5.75 -2.73 -23.93
N GLU A 25 5.71 -1.71 -24.77
CA GLU A 25 4.59 -1.44 -25.71
C GLU A 25 4.33 -2.57 -26.72
N THR A 26 5.32 -3.42 -26.99
CA THR A 26 5.28 -4.37 -28.11
C THR A 26 4.57 -5.69 -27.84
N THR A 27 4.06 -5.93 -26.63
CA THR A 27 3.73 -7.31 -26.21
C THR A 27 2.26 -7.60 -25.97
N GLY A 28 1.39 -6.59 -25.88
CA GLY A 28 -0.01 -6.81 -25.44
C GLY A 28 -0.13 -7.43 -24.02
N ASN A 29 1.01 -7.66 -23.37
CA ASN A 29 1.14 -8.27 -22.07
C ASN A 29 1.36 -7.15 -21.04
N ASP A 30 0.88 -7.35 -19.81
CA ASP A 30 1.16 -6.44 -18.67
C ASP A 30 2.61 -6.59 -18.19
N LEU A 31 3.56 -6.36 -19.10
CA LEU A 31 4.99 -6.42 -18.88
C LEU A 31 5.58 -5.00 -18.84
N PHE A 32 6.41 -4.78 -17.83
CA PHE A 32 7.09 -3.53 -17.57
C PHE A 32 8.58 -3.77 -17.35
N PHE A 33 9.38 -2.73 -17.51
CA PHE A 33 10.83 -2.79 -17.29
C PHE A 33 11.37 -1.49 -16.69
N ASN A 34 12.49 -1.61 -15.98
CA ASN A 34 13.35 -0.50 -15.60
C ASN A 34 14.82 -0.89 -15.85
N SER A 35 15.78 -0.19 -15.24
CA SER A 35 17.21 -0.50 -15.38
C SER A 35 17.68 -1.76 -14.65
N GLU A 36 16.91 -2.27 -13.69
CA GLU A 36 17.30 -3.36 -12.78
C GLU A 36 16.56 -4.68 -13.09
N SER A 37 15.26 -4.57 -13.38
CA SER A 37 14.32 -5.69 -13.38
C SER A 37 13.22 -5.52 -14.43
N TYR A 38 12.61 -6.64 -14.80
CA TYR A 38 11.31 -6.70 -15.45
C TYR A 38 10.22 -6.93 -14.39
N LEU A 39 9.00 -6.48 -14.66
CA LEU A 39 7.83 -6.73 -13.83
C LEU A 39 6.68 -7.20 -14.72
N LEU A 40 6.08 -8.34 -14.38
CA LEU A 40 4.95 -8.92 -15.07
C LEU A 40 3.75 -9.03 -14.13
N ILE A 41 2.58 -8.59 -14.60
CA ILE A 41 1.30 -8.94 -14.00
C ILE A 41 0.72 -10.10 -14.81
N CYS A 42 0.63 -11.28 -14.19
CA CYS A 42 0.33 -12.52 -14.90
C CYS A 42 -1.15 -12.97 -14.83
N GLY A 43 -1.96 -12.31 -14.00
CA GLY A 43 -3.36 -12.68 -13.77
C GLY A 43 -3.53 -13.74 -12.68
N GLU A 44 -4.78 -13.99 -12.29
CA GLU A 44 -5.13 -14.94 -11.23
C GLU A 44 -5.31 -16.35 -11.80
N GLY A 45 -4.78 -17.35 -11.09
CA GLY A 45 -4.95 -18.75 -11.43
C GLY A 45 -3.82 -19.33 -12.27
N THR A 46 -3.76 -20.66 -12.27
CA THR A 46 -2.60 -21.41 -12.74
C THR A 46 -2.39 -21.31 -14.26
N MET A 47 -3.46 -21.34 -15.06
CA MET A 47 -3.35 -21.27 -16.52
C MET A 47 -2.90 -19.89 -17.01
N ALA A 48 -3.55 -18.83 -16.55
CA ALA A 48 -3.18 -17.46 -16.89
C ALA A 48 -1.72 -17.17 -16.50
N ALA A 49 -1.32 -17.56 -15.28
CA ALA A 49 0.05 -17.40 -14.83
C ALA A 49 1.05 -18.18 -15.70
N LEU A 50 0.74 -19.43 -16.06
CA LEU A 50 1.61 -20.27 -16.88
C LEU A 50 1.80 -19.68 -18.28
N GLU A 51 0.72 -19.25 -18.93
CA GLU A 51 0.73 -18.65 -20.27
C GLU A 51 1.54 -17.35 -20.28
N MET A 52 1.22 -16.42 -19.38
CA MET A 52 1.84 -15.09 -19.33
C MET A 52 3.32 -15.15 -18.98
N VAL A 53 3.70 -15.99 -18.00
CA VAL A 53 5.10 -16.15 -17.61
C VAL A 53 5.89 -16.85 -18.71
N SER A 54 5.34 -17.91 -19.32
CA SER A 54 6.03 -18.63 -20.40
C SER A 54 6.25 -17.73 -21.63
N ALA A 55 5.23 -16.96 -22.03
CA ALA A 55 5.34 -16.01 -23.13
C ALA A 55 6.39 -14.92 -22.83
N SER A 56 6.38 -14.39 -21.60
CA SER A 56 7.33 -13.35 -21.18
C SER A 56 8.77 -13.88 -21.11
N LEU A 57 8.99 -15.08 -20.58
CA LEU A 57 10.32 -15.71 -20.55
C LEU A 57 10.83 -16.05 -21.95
N GLY A 58 9.95 -16.47 -22.86
CA GLY A 58 10.27 -16.67 -24.28
C GLY A 58 10.73 -15.38 -24.95
N LEU A 59 10.01 -14.27 -24.74
CA LEU A 59 10.37 -12.96 -25.25
C LEU A 59 11.68 -12.43 -24.65
N LEU A 60 11.89 -12.67 -23.36
CA LEU A 60 13.04 -12.17 -22.60
C LEU A 60 14.21 -13.17 -22.56
N LYS A 61 14.25 -14.13 -23.49
CA LYS A 61 15.26 -15.18 -23.54
C LYS A 61 16.67 -14.57 -23.46
N GLY A 62 17.47 -15.09 -22.52
CA GLY A 62 18.85 -14.63 -22.26
C GLY A 62 18.97 -13.31 -21.47
N LYS A 63 17.87 -12.60 -21.18
CA LYS A 63 17.88 -11.35 -20.41
C LYS A 63 17.51 -11.56 -18.94
N VAL A 64 16.68 -12.57 -18.66
CA VAL A 64 16.21 -12.93 -17.31
C VAL A 64 17.05 -14.07 -16.74
N THR A 65 17.56 -13.90 -15.53
CA THR A 65 18.39 -14.88 -14.81
C THR A 65 17.67 -15.51 -13.63
N SER A 66 16.64 -14.84 -13.11
CA SER A 66 15.80 -15.34 -12.03
C SER A 66 14.38 -14.77 -12.09
N VAL A 67 13.43 -15.53 -11.55
CA VAL A 67 12.02 -15.13 -11.39
C VAL A 67 11.72 -14.99 -9.91
N LEU A 68 11.18 -13.84 -9.50
CA LEU A 68 10.74 -13.60 -8.14
C LEU A 68 9.23 -13.35 -8.15
N ASN A 69 8.46 -14.24 -7.54
CA ASN A 69 7.04 -14.02 -7.34
C ASN A 69 6.78 -13.30 -6.01
N PHE A 70 6.06 -12.20 -6.07
CA PHE A 70 5.55 -11.48 -4.90
C PHE A 70 4.03 -11.49 -4.98
N GLY A 71 3.38 -11.84 -3.88
CA GLY A 71 1.93 -11.88 -3.84
C GLY A 71 1.39 -12.16 -2.45
N VAL A 72 0.08 -12.21 -2.36
CA VAL A 72 -0.65 -12.53 -1.15
C VAL A 72 -0.99 -14.03 -1.11
N ALA A 73 -1.04 -14.61 0.08
CA ALA A 73 -1.43 -16.01 0.29
C ALA A 73 -2.32 -16.14 1.54
N GLY A 74 -3.18 -17.15 1.54
CA GLY A 74 -3.93 -17.58 2.72
C GLY A 74 -3.13 -18.56 3.57
N SER A 75 -3.30 -18.51 4.88
CA SER A 75 -2.71 -19.52 5.78
C SER A 75 -3.56 -20.78 5.83
N LEU A 76 -2.91 -21.94 5.70
CA LEU A 76 -3.46 -23.27 5.97
C LEU A 76 -2.90 -23.87 7.28
N SER A 77 -2.28 -23.04 8.14
CA SER A 77 -1.65 -23.51 9.37
C SER A 77 -1.70 -22.46 10.47
N LYS A 78 -2.09 -22.88 11.68
CA LYS A 78 -2.06 -22.02 12.88
C LYS A 78 -0.67 -21.51 13.27
N LYS A 79 0.39 -22.09 12.70
CA LYS A 79 1.78 -21.67 12.94
C LYS A 79 2.22 -20.50 12.05
N VAL A 80 1.47 -20.23 10.99
CA VAL A 80 1.76 -19.15 10.04
C VAL A 80 1.07 -17.89 10.54
N ILE A 81 1.85 -16.83 10.70
CA ILE A 81 1.39 -15.56 11.27
C ILE A 81 0.81 -14.71 10.15
N VAL A 82 -0.43 -14.25 10.30
CA VAL A 82 -1.06 -13.28 9.40
C VAL A 82 -0.28 -11.97 9.43
N ASP A 83 -0.20 -11.29 8.30
CA ASP A 83 0.54 -10.04 8.06
C ASP A 83 2.08 -10.18 7.99
N GLU A 84 2.61 -11.40 8.10
CA GLU A 84 4.02 -11.68 7.88
C GLU A 84 4.34 -12.09 6.44
N ILE A 85 5.59 -11.87 6.03
CA ILE A 85 6.10 -12.27 4.71
C ILE A 85 7.02 -13.47 4.87
N TYR A 86 6.75 -14.52 4.09
CA TYR A 86 7.54 -15.74 4.09
C TYR A 86 8.13 -16.06 2.72
N GLU A 87 9.38 -16.53 2.70
CA GLU A 87 9.94 -17.19 1.52
C GLU A 87 9.33 -18.59 1.39
N VAL A 88 8.95 -18.99 0.18
CA VAL A 88 8.37 -20.32 -0.09
C VAL A 88 9.43 -21.28 -0.58
N ARG A 89 9.55 -22.42 0.10
CA ARG A 89 10.46 -23.51 -0.24
C ARG A 89 9.96 -24.32 -1.44
N THR A 90 8.76 -24.91 -1.35
CA THR A 90 8.20 -25.77 -2.40
C THR A 90 6.85 -25.29 -2.87
N ALA A 91 6.62 -25.36 -4.19
CA ALA A 91 5.33 -25.15 -4.81
C ALA A 91 4.68 -26.50 -5.15
N TYR A 92 3.46 -26.70 -4.67
CA TYR A 92 2.52 -27.76 -5.06
C TYR A 92 1.35 -27.16 -5.83
N ALA A 93 0.58 -27.98 -6.53
CA ALA A 93 -0.66 -27.53 -7.16
C ALA A 93 -1.78 -28.54 -6.99
N GLU A 94 -2.99 -28.00 -7.01
CA GLU A 94 -4.20 -28.74 -7.34
C GLU A 94 -4.72 -28.23 -8.68
N ILE A 95 -4.97 -29.14 -9.62
CA ILE A 95 -5.56 -28.84 -10.93
C ILE A 95 -6.93 -29.52 -11.00
N GLY A 96 -7.99 -28.72 -11.09
CA GLY A 96 -9.36 -29.19 -10.94
C GLY A 96 -9.63 -29.63 -9.50
N SER A 97 -9.62 -30.94 -9.27
CA SER A 97 -9.82 -31.56 -7.95
C SER A 97 -8.76 -32.63 -7.66
N GLN A 98 -7.64 -32.59 -8.37
CA GLN A 98 -6.54 -33.54 -8.23
C GLN A 98 -5.25 -32.81 -7.88
N ILE A 99 -4.51 -33.38 -6.94
CA ILE A 99 -3.18 -32.89 -6.58
C ILE A 99 -2.20 -33.30 -7.66
N GLU A 100 -1.46 -32.31 -8.17
CA GLU A 100 -0.40 -32.54 -9.12
C GLU A 100 0.77 -33.22 -8.43
N PHE A 101 1.19 -34.36 -8.99
CA PHE A 101 2.35 -35.09 -8.47
C PHE A 101 3.64 -34.26 -8.57
N LYS A 102 3.75 -33.44 -9.61
CA LYS A 102 4.95 -32.65 -9.85
C LYS A 102 4.98 -31.44 -8.93
N SER A 103 6.04 -31.31 -8.15
CA SER A 103 6.33 -30.14 -7.33
C SER A 103 7.60 -29.42 -7.78
N TYR A 104 7.78 -28.20 -7.31
CA TYR A 104 8.94 -27.37 -7.65
C TYR A 104 9.53 -26.76 -6.39
N SER A 105 10.73 -27.21 -6.01
CA SER A 105 11.44 -26.74 -4.81
C SER A 105 12.58 -25.80 -5.15
N THR A 106 12.81 -24.84 -4.26
CA THR A 106 13.95 -23.90 -4.30
C THR A 106 15.02 -24.32 -3.29
N LYS A 107 16.24 -23.76 -3.41
CA LYS A 107 17.30 -23.92 -2.39
C LYS A 107 17.08 -22.98 -1.19
N SER A 108 15.85 -22.88 -0.72
CA SER A 108 15.50 -22.04 0.43
C SER A 108 15.78 -22.76 1.76
N THR A 109 16.14 -22.00 2.79
CA THR A 109 16.18 -22.48 4.19
C THR A 109 14.83 -22.39 4.87
N SER A 110 13.82 -21.78 4.23
CA SER A 110 12.44 -21.75 4.70
C SER A 110 11.88 -23.17 4.84
N LEU A 111 10.96 -23.34 5.78
CA LEU A 111 10.21 -24.58 5.97
C LEU A 111 8.77 -24.50 5.46
N LEU A 112 8.39 -23.36 4.85
CA LEU A 112 7.05 -23.13 4.34
C LEU A 112 6.92 -23.55 2.89
N ASP A 113 5.95 -24.40 2.63
CA ASP A 113 5.53 -24.76 1.30
C ASP A 113 4.18 -24.12 0.97
N CYS A 114 3.95 -23.89 -0.32
CA CYS A 114 2.73 -23.30 -0.85
C CYS A 114 2.05 -24.27 -1.80
N ILE A 115 0.72 -24.38 -1.71
CA ILE A 115 -0.09 -25.05 -2.72
C ILE A 115 -0.86 -24.02 -3.52
N SER A 116 -0.76 -24.07 -4.86
CA SER A 116 -1.60 -23.28 -5.74
C SER A 116 -2.93 -24.00 -5.96
N ALA A 117 -4.01 -23.42 -5.45
CA ALA A 117 -5.35 -23.97 -5.54
C ALA A 117 -6.03 -23.60 -6.86
N SER A 118 -6.83 -24.54 -7.39
CA SER A 118 -7.64 -24.28 -8.59
C SER A 118 -8.73 -23.24 -8.34
N ASN A 119 -9.33 -23.29 -7.15
CA ASN A 119 -10.40 -22.41 -6.73
C ASN A 119 -9.99 -21.56 -5.52
N ARG A 120 -10.75 -20.49 -5.27
CA ARG A 120 -10.59 -19.72 -4.04
C ARG A 120 -10.98 -20.57 -2.84
N VAL A 121 -10.17 -20.55 -1.78
CA VAL A 121 -10.40 -21.32 -0.57
C VAL A 121 -11.37 -20.56 0.33
N VAL A 122 -12.66 -20.81 0.15
CA VAL A 122 -13.75 -20.12 0.85
C VAL A 122 -14.43 -20.97 1.93
N ASN A 123 -14.05 -22.24 2.06
CA ASN A 123 -14.60 -23.14 3.07
C ASN A 123 -13.49 -23.91 3.79
N SER A 124 -13.75 -24.23 5.06
CA SER A 124 -12.79 -24.85 5.96
C SER A 124 -12.46 -26.31 5.62
N GLU A 125 -13.39 -27.06 5.02
CA GLU A 125 -13.15 -28.45 4.59
C GLU A 125 -12.10 -28.52 3.48
N TYR A 126 -12.23 -27.66 2.46
CA TYR A 126 -11.28 -27.54 1.36
C TYR A 126 -9.94 -27.00 1.84
N ALA A 127 -9.94 -26.01 2.74
CA ALA A 127 -8.72 -25.54 3.39
C ALA A 127 -8.02 -26.69 4.15
N GLN A 128 -8.78 -27.50 4.89
CA GLN A 128 -8.27 -28.64 5.63
C GLN A 128 -7.68 -29.71 4.70
N HIS A 129 -8.33 -29.99 3.57
CA HIS A 129 -7.79 -30.88 2.53
C HIS A 129 -6.43 -30.39 2.02
N LEU A 130 -6.35 -29.11 1.63
CA LEU A 130 -5.12 -28.52 1.11
C LEU A 130 -4.01 -28.44 2.17
N SER A 131 -4.37 -28.29 3.45
CA SER A 131 -3.42 -28.21 4.57
C SER A 131 -2.58 -29.47 4.77
N CYS A 132 -3.01 -30.61 4.20
CA CYS A 132 -2.24 -31.84 4.20
C CYS A 132 -0.98 -31.76 3.33
N PHE A 133 -0.92 -30.81 2.40
CA PHE A 133 0.17 -30.69 1.40
C PHE A 133 1.09 -29.51 1.67
N ALA A 134 0.55 -28.39 2.17
CA ALA A 134 1.27 -27.14 2.32
C ALA A 134 0.72 -26.30 3.48
N GLN A 135 1.54 -25.39 4.00
CA GLN A 135 1.14 -24.51 5.11
C GLN A 135 0.46 -23.22 4.64
N ILE A 136 0.62 -22.85 3.37
CA ILE A 136 -0.02 -21.67 2.78
C ILE A 136 -0.63 -22.00 1.41
N VAL A 137 -1.57 -21.19 0.96
CA VAL A 137 -2.28 -21.36 -0.31
C VAL A 137 -2.27 -20.07 -1.13
N ASP A 138 -1.99 -20.20 -2.42
CA ASP A 138 -2.17 -19.16 -3.44
C ASP A 138 -2.87 -19.75 -4.67
N ARG A 139 -2.81 -19.10 -5.84
CA ARG A 139 -3.42 -19.63 -7.07
C ARG A 139 -2.47 -19.75 -8.27
N GLU A 140 -1.24 -19.26 -8.14
CA GLU A 140 -0.36 -19.00 -9.28
C GLU A 140 1.08 -19.50 -9.12
N TYR A 141 1.63 -19.62 -7.90
CA TYR A 141 3.08 -19.84 -7.73
C TYR A 141 3.59 -21.13 -8.39
N TRP A 142 2.83 -22.23 -8.34
CA TRP A 142 3.24 -23.46 -9.01
C TRP A 142 3.39 -23.31 -10.52
N ALA A 143 2.48 -22.57 -11.17
CA ALA A 143 2.58 -22.30 -12.60
C ALA A 143 3.79 -21.44 -12.93
N ILE A 144 4.08 -20.44 -12.10
CA ILE A 144 5.26 -19.58 -12.24
C ILE A 144 6.54 -20.43 -12.12
N ALA A 145 6.59 -21.32 -11.12
CA ALA A 145 7.71 -22.22 -10.91
C ALA A 145 7.89 -23.21 -12.08
N ARG A 146 6.79 -23.77 -12.60
CA ARG A 146 6.78 -24.62 -13.79
C ARG A 146 7.32 -23.90 -15.00
N ALA A 147 6.86 -22.67 -15.27
CA ALA A 147 7.34 -21.87 -16.37
C ALA A 147 8.84 -21.61 -16.24
N ALA A 148 9.31 -21.10 -15.09
CA ALA A 148 10.73 -20.83 -14.86
C ALA A 148 11.60 -22.08 -15.03
N SER A 149 11.14 -23.23 -14.51
CA SER A 149 11.83 -24.51 -14.66
C SER A 149 11.96 -24.97 -16.11
N ASN A 150 10.93 -24.77 -16.96
CA ASN A 150 11.00 -25.11 -18.38
C ASN A 150 12.08 -24.30 -19.14
N PHE A 151 12.41 -23.10 -18.65
CA PHE A 151 13.48 -22.25 -19.19
C PHE A 151 14.81 -22.40 -18.45
N THR A 152 14.91 -23.32 -17.48
CA THR A 152 16.09 -23.49 -16.62
C THR A 152 16.48 -22.21 -15.89
N ILE A 153 15.48 -21.40 -15.51
CA ILE A 153 15.65 -20.14 -14.78
C ILE A 153 15.35 -20.39 -13.30
N THR A 154 16.20 -19.86 -12.43
CA THR A 154 15.97 -19.95 -10.98
C THR A 154 14.73 -19.17 -10.57
N PHE A 155 13.98 -19.68 -9.59
CA PHE A 155 12.78 -18.99 -9.11
C PHE A 155 12.72 -18.96 -7.58
N LYS A 156 12.01 -17.97 -7.04
CA LYS A 156 11.63 -17.85 -5.62
C LYS A 156 10.26 -17.19 -5.51
N ALA A 157 9.58 -17.40 -4.37
CA ALA A 157 8.40 -16.61 -4.00
C ALA A 157 8.50 -16.07 -2.58
N TYR A 158 7.94 -14.88 -2.42
CA TYR A 158 7.72 -14.21 -1.15
C TYR A 158 6.23 -13.90 -1.02
N LYS A 159 5.58 -14.51 -0.02
CA LYS A 159 4.14 -14.43 0.18
C LYS A 159 3.81 -13.70 1.47
N LEU A 160 2.98 -12.66 1.36
CA LEU A 160 2.37 -12.00 2.51
C LEU A 160 1.11 -12.75 2.90
N ILE A 161 0.96 -13.10 4.17
CA ILE A 161 -0.21 -13.84 4.65
C ILE A 161 -1.37 -12.88 4.94
N SER A 162 -2.45 -12.92 4.15
CA SER A 162 -3.59 -11.99 4.32
C SER A 162 -4.57 -12.44 5.38
N ASP A 163 -4.80 -13.74 5.48
CA ASP A 163 -5.91 -14.33 6.22
C ASP A 163 -5.61 -15.78 6.63
N ASN A 164 -6.50 -16.32 7.46
CA ASN A 164 -6.45 -17.72 7.89
C ASN A 164 -7.57 -18.51 7.22
N ALA A 165 -7.22 -19.24 6.16
CA ALA A 165 -8.18 -19.99 5.35
C ALA A 165 -8.87 -21.13 6.12
N LEU A 166 -8.28 -21.61 7.23
CA LEU A 166 -8.89 -22.61 8.10
C LEU A 166 -10.02 -22.05 8.98
N GLU A 167 -10.03 -20.74 9.22
CA GLU A 167 -10.98 -20.08 10.13
C GLU A 167 -12.06 -19.29 9.38
N ASN A 168 -12.02 -19.30 8.04
CA ASN A 168 -13.00 -18.66 7.18
C ASN A 168 -14.34 -19.42 7.27
N ASN A 169 -15.21 -18.94 8.19
CA ASN A 169 -16.58 -19.40 8.38
C ASN A 169 -17.63 -18.33 8.00
N SER A 170 -17.20 -17.18 7.48
CA SER A 170 -18.09 -16.07 7.14
C SER A 170 -18.31 -15.96 5.63
N ASP A 171 -19.56 -15.69 5.24
CA ASP A 171 -19.97 -15.30 3.87
C ASP A 171 -19.42 -13.91 3.46
N GLU A 172 -18.58 -13.27 4.28
CA GLU A 172 -17.91 -12.03 3.89
C GLU A 172 -16.91 -12.33 2.77
N PRO A 173 -17.01 -11.63 1.62
CA PRO A 173 -16.08 -11.87 0.55
C PRO A 173 -14.69 -11.41 1.02
N ILE A 174 -13.81 -12.34 1.37
CA ILE A 174 -12.37 -12.16 1.63
C ILE A 174 -11.72 -11.25 0.57
N CYS A 175 -12.30 -11.26 -0.64
CA CYS A 175 -11.95 -10.37 -1.74
C CYS A 175 -12.05 -8.87 -1.42
N GLU A 176 -12.98 -8.43 -0.56
CA GLU A 176 -13.11 -7.03 -0.14
C GLU A 176 -12.02 -6.64 0.86
N LEU A 177 -11.66 -7.52 1.79
CA LEU A 177 -10.57 -7.27 2.74
C LEU A 177 -9.22 -7.15 2.00
N VAL A 178 -8.94 -8.08 1.06
CA VAL A 178 -7.73 -8.04 0.23
C VAL A 178 -7.69 -6.83 -0.69
N LYS A 179 -8.83 -6.41 -1.25
CA LYS A 179 -8.91 -5.18 -2.05
C LYS A 179 -8.71 -3.93 -1.20
N THR A 180 -9.28 -3.88 0.00
CA THR A 180 -9.17 -2.74 0.92
C THR A 180 -7.74 -2.58 1.43
N ASN A 181 -7.04 -3.70 1.66
CA ASN A 181 -5.67 -3.73 2.13
C ASN A 181 -4.62 -3.84 1.01
N SER A 182 -5.02 -3.77 -0.27
CA SER A 182 -4.09 -4.06 -1.37
C SER A 182 -2.91 -3.09 -1.44
N GLU A 183 -3.15 -1.81 -1.17
CA GLU A 183 -2.07 -0.80 -1.08
C GLU A 183 -1.11 -1.13 0.07
N TYR A 184 -1.66 -1.53 1.21
CA TYR A 184 -0.88 -1.92 2.39
C TYR A 184 0.02 -3.13 2.10
N TYR A 185 -0.53 -4.16 1.46
CA TYR A 185 0.20 -5.36 1.07
C TYR A 185 1.29 -5.07 0.03
N SER A 186 0.97 -4.27 -0.99
CA SER A 186 1.96 -3.86 -2.01
C SER A 186 3.14 -3.10 -1.38
N ASP A 187 2.86 -2.22 -0.42
CA ASP A 187 3.89 -1.49 0.33
C ASP A 187 4.79 -2.42 1.15
N ARG A 188 4.20 -3.40 1.86
CA ARG A 188 4.94 -4.41 2.64
C ARG A 188 5.84 -5.25 1.74
N LEU A 189 5.30 -5.77 0.64
CA LEU A 189 6.05 -6.57 -0.35
C LEU A 189 7.20 -5.76 -0.98
N TYR A 190 6.97 -4.49 -1.30
CA TYR A 190 8.01 -3.61 -1.86
C TYR A 190 9.14 -3.34 -0.86
N LYS A 191 8.82 -3.08 0.41
CA LYS A 191 9.83 -2.93 1.47
C LYS A 191 10.66 -4.21 1.61
N HIS A 192 10.02 -5.38 1.59
CA HIS A 192 10.72 -6.66 1.64
C HIS A 192 11.65 -6.85 0.42
N TYR A 193 11.16 -6.61 -0.81
CA TYR A 193 11.99 -6.65 -2.02
C TYR A 193 13.23 -5.75 -1.93
N LYS A 194 13.09 -4.54 -1.38
CA LYS A 194 14.24 -3.64 -1.17
C LYS A 194 15.22 -4.18 -0.13
N SER A 195 14.75 -4.85 0.92
CA SER A 195 15.63 -5.50 1.89
C SER A 195 16.42 -6.67 1.28
N LEU A 196 15.85 -7.43 0.35
CA LEU A 196 16.51 -8.57 -0.31
C LEU A 196 17.66 -8.16 -1.23
N ASN A 197 17.55 -7.00 -1.88
CA ASN A 197 18.59 -6.48 -2.78
C ASN A 197 19.65 -5.64 -2.06
N SER A 198 19.48 -5.42 -0.76
CA SER A 198 20.42 -4.67 0.07
C SER A 198 21.50 -5.57 0.67
N GLU A 199 22.43 -6.05 -0.14
CA GLU A 199 23.82 -6.17 0.31
C GLU A 199 24.52 -4.87 -0.14
N VAL A 200 24.94 -4.03 0.83
CA VAL A 200 25.66 -2.75 0.66
C VAL A 200 24.80 -1.49 0.40
N THR A 201 25.02 -0.48 1.27
CA THR A 201 24.64 0.95 1.17
C THR A 201 23.17 1.38 1.34
N ASN A 202 22.64 1.18 2.54
CA ASN A 202 22.28 2.29 3.43
C ASN A 202 21.86 1.64 4.74
N VAL A 203 22.68 1.82 5.78
CA VAL A 203 22.13 1.88 7.14
C VAL A 203 21.22 3.10 7.10
N GLU A 204 19.98 2.93 6.65
CA GLU A 204 18.94 3.91 6.97
C GLU A 204 19.00 3.99 8.48
N GLU A 205 19.49 5.12 9.00
CA GLU A 205 19.50 5.39 10.44
C GLU A 205 18.15 4.96 10.96
N LYS A 206 18.14 3.89 11.77
CA LYS A 206 16.91 3.34 12.33
C LYS A 206 16.26 4.48 13.08
N ARG A 207 15.18 5.02 12.53
CA ARG A 207 14.58 6.24 13.06
C ARG A 207 13.83 5.86 14.32
N LEU A 208 13.73 6.79 15.27
CA LEU A 208 13.00 6.51 16.50
C LEU A 208 11.54 6.17 16.19
N ILE A 209 10.96 6.78 15.15
CA ILE A 209 9.60 6.48 14.70
C ILE A 209 9.40 5.00 14.33
N ASP A 210 10.45 4.31 13.85
CA ASP A 210 10.38 2.91 13.43
C ASP A 210 10.25 1.95 14.63
N SER A 211 10.49 2.45 15.85
CA SER A 211 10.31 1.66 17.08
C SER A 211 8.85 1.55 17.53
N TYR A 212 7.94 2.38 17.00
CA TYR A 212 6.52 2.38 17.37
C TYR A 212 5.72 1.42 16.48
N LYS A 213 5.41 0.23 17.02
CA LYS A 213 4.69 -0.84 16.30
C LYS A 213 3.24 -0.50 15.95
N ASP A 214 2.61 0.40 16.69
CA ASP A 214 1.20 0.78 16.50
C ASP A 214 0.99 1.80 15.37
N LEU A 215 2.07 2.21 14.70
CA LEU A 215 2.02 3.10 13.55
C LEU A 215 2.23 2.32 12.27
N TYR A 216 1.42 2.62 11.26
CA TYR A 216 1.69 2.16 9.90
C TYR A 216 1.90 3.33 8.95
N PHE A 217 3.13 3.51 8.48
CA PHE A 217 3.42 4.44 7.40
C PHE A 217 3.40 3.72 6.05
N THR A 218 2.48 4.11 5.19
CA THR A 218 2.60 3.85 3.74
C THR A 218 3.91 4.43 3.22
N VAL A 219 4.40 3.94 2.09
CA VAL A 219 5.68 4.43 1.55
C VAL A 219 5.62 5.94 1.24
N SER A 220 4.46 6.43 0.81
CA SER A 220 4.25 7.86 0.55
C SER A 220 4.28 8.69 1.84
N GLN A 221 3.57 8.25 2.89
CA GLN A 221 3.58 8.89 4.21
C GLN A 221 4.98 8.87 4.82
N TYR A 222 5.73 7.78 4.68
CA TYR A 222 7.08 7.68 5.23
C TYR A 222 8.08 8.60 4.51
N ARG A 223 7.92 8.80 3.20
CA ARG A 223 8.68 9.84 2.46
C ARG A 223 8.36 11.23 2.98
N GLN A 224 7.08 11.54 3.17
CA GLN A 224 6.65 12.82 3.74
C GLN A 224 7.21 13.00 5.15
N TYR A 225 7.21 11.96 5.98
CA TYR A 225 7.80 11.95 7.31
C TYR A 225 9.26 12.36 7.25
N ARG A 226 10.06 11.71 6.40
CA ARG A 226 11.48 12.03 6.23
C ARG A 226 11.71 13.47 5.77
N THR A 227 10.90 13.96 4.83
CA THR A 227 11.01 15.34 4.35
C THR A 227 10.70 16.34 5.47
N VAL A 228 9.59 16.15 6.20
CA VAL A 228 9.19 17.04 7.29
C VAL A 228 10.18 16.95 8.45
N LEU A 229 10.61 15.74 8.83
CA LEU A 229 11.62 15.53 9.87
C LEU A 229 12.92 16.25 9.54
N LYS A 230 13.42 16.14 8.30
CA LYS A 230 14.64 16.84 7.87
C LYS A 230 14.52 18.36 8.03
N SER A 231 13.34 18.92 7.72
CA SER A 231 13.08 20.35 7.94
C SER A 231 12.97 20.70 9.42
N LEU A 232 12.36 19.86 10.24
CA LEU A 232 12.22 20.08 11.69
C LEU A 232 13.55 19.95 12.42
N LEU A 233 14.45 19.05 12.02
CA LEU A 233 15.79 18.91 12.59
C LEU A 233 16.70 20.14 12.35
N SER A 234 16.29 21.09 11.50
CA SER A 234 16.95 22.40 11.42
C SER A 234 16.53 23.36 12.55
N LYS A 235 15.44 23.04 13.26
CA LYS A 235 14.83 23.86 14.33
C LYS A 235 14.85 23.18 15.71
N TYR A 236 14.96 21.86 15.76
CA TYR A 236 14.91 21.03 16.97
C TYR A 236 16.13 20.12 17.06
N GLU A 237 16.52 19.72 18.27
CA GLU A 237 17.80 19.04 18.52
C GLU A 237 17.78 17.57 18.10
N SER A 238 16.62 16.91 18.19
CA SER A 238 16.50 15.47 17.90
C SER A 238 15.11 15.04 17.46
N GLU A 239 15.03 13.85 16.86
CA GLU A 239 13.76 13.19 16.52
C GLU A 239 12.91 12.95 17.78
N ASP A 240 13.52 12.54 18.89
CA ASP A 240 12.83 12.32 20.17
C ASP A 240 12.13 13.59 20.68
N GLU A 241 12.81 14.73 20.63
CA GLU A 241 12.22 16.02 21.02
C GLU A 241 11.01 16.37 20.16
N ILE A 242 11.11 16.16 18.84
CA ILE A 242 10.03 16.42 17.89
C ILE A 242 8.83 15.51 18.20
N LEU A 243 9.07 14.21 18.39
CA LEU A 243 8.00 13.24 18.66
C LEU A 243 7.31 13.50 20.02
N LYS A 244 8.06 13.96 21.04
CA LYS A 244 7.47 14.44 22.29
C LYS A 244 6.55 15.64 22.07
N ARG A 245 6.99 16.64 21.28
CA ARG A 245 6.17 17.82 20.95
C ARG A 245 4.95 17.51 20.09
N VAL A 246 5.03 16.48 19.24
CA VAL A 246 3.88 15.95 18.48
C VAL A 246 2.81 15.37 19.40
N GLY A 247 3.17 14.97 20.63
CA GLY A 247 2.25 14.34 21.57
C GLY A 247 2.03 12.86 21.26
N MET A 248 3.11 12.13 20.96
CA MET A 248 3.04 10.70 20.59
C MET A 248 2.24 9.83 21.56
N SER A 249 2.34 10.06 22.87
CA SER A 249 1.57 9.31 23.88
C SER A 249 0.07 9.40 23.63
N ILE A 250 -0.44 10.60 23.34
CA ILE A 250 -1.87 10.84 23.07
C ILE A 250 -2.28 10.12 21.79
N ILE A 251 -1.50 10.23 20.71
CA ILE A 251 -1.83 9.64 19.40
C ILE A 251 -1.87 8.11 19.48
N LEU A 252 -0.94 7.51 20.23
CA LEU A 252 -0.87 6.06 20.37
C LEU A 252 -2.06 5.48 21.14
N GLU A 253 -2.59 6.22 22.12
CA GLU A 253 -3.76 5.82 22.92
C GLU A 253 -5.10 5.94 22.17
N MET A 254 -5.14 6.64 21.03
CA MET A 254 -6.39 6.81 20.26
C MET A 254 -6.86 5.49 19.64
N GLU A 255 -8.16 5.22 19.72
CA GLU A 255 -8.81 4.09 19.05
C GLU A 255 -9.07 4.38 17.56
N VAL A 256 -8.01 4.57 16.79
CA VAL A 256 -8.05 4.80 15.33
C VAL A 256 -7.08 3.85 14.63
N LEU A 257 -7.26 3.65 13.31
CA LEU A 257 -6.43 2.73 12.54
C LEU A 257 -4.95 3.15 12.53
N PRO A 258 -3.98 2.22 12.49
CA PRO A 258 -2.55 2.55 12.47
C PRO A 258 -2.12 3.54 11.36
N LYS A 259 -2.77 3.47 10.19
CA LYS A 259 -2.57 4.41 9.07
C LYS A 259 -3.09 5.82 9.37
N GLN A 260 -4.16 5.94 10.17
CA GLN A 260 -4.69 7.22 10.62
C GLN A 260 -3.80 7.82 11.71
N LYS A 261 -3.27 6.99 12.64
CA LYS A 261 -2.29 7.45 13.63
C LYS A 261 -1.05 8.05 12.96
N SER A 262 -0.47 7.36 11.96
CA SER A 262 0.69 7.88 11.21
C SER A 262 0.38 9.17 10.43
N GLN A 263 -0.85 9.29 9.91
CA GLN A 263 -1.32 10.53 9.27
C GLN A 263 -1.41 11.69 10.28
N MET A 264 -1.92 11.44 11.48
CA MET A 264 -2.00 12.46 12.55
C MET A 264 -0.61 12.91 13.00
N VAL A 265 0.35 11.98 13.10
CA VAL A 265 1.76 12.31 13.36
C VAL A 265 2.28 13.28 12.29
N LEU A 266 2.07 12.99 11.01
CA LEU A 266 2.50 13.87 9.92
C LEU A 266 1.86 15.25 9.97
N GLU A 267 0.57 15.32 10.30
CA GLU A 267 -0.15 16.59 10.44
C GLU A 267 0.44 17.42 11.58
N LYS A 268 0.62 16.84 12.76
CA LYS A 268 1.24 17.51 13.91
C LYS A 268 2.68 17.96 13.62
N MET A 269 3.47 17.16 12.91
CA MET A 269 4.80 17.57 12.48
C MET A 269 4.78 18.77 11.51
N ARG A 270 3.78 18.86 10.62
CA ARG A 270 3.61 20.02 9.74
C ARG A 270 3.15 21.27 10.50
N GLU A 271 2.31 21.09 11.52
CA GLU A 271 1.91 22.17 12.42
C GLU A 271 3.15 22.75 13.12
N LEU A 272 4.05 21.92 13.63
CA LEU A 272 5.33 22.35 14.21
C LEU A 272 6.22 23.07 13.19
N LEU A 273 6.22 22.63 11.93
CA LEU A 273 7.06 23.24 10.90
C LEU A 273 6.53 24.63 10.51
N THR A 274 5.21 24.80 10.47
CA THR A 274 4.50 25.99 10.00
C THR A 274 3.35 26.41 10.95
N PRO A 275 3.67 26.83 12.19
CA PRO A 275 2.65 27.13 13.20
C PRO A 275 1.74 28.30 12.78
N PHE A 276 2.32 29.32 12.13
CA PHE A 276 1.56 30.45 11.59
C PHE A 276 0.49 30.01 10.58
N ASN A 277 0.84 29.17 9.60
CA ASN A 277 -0.11 28.67 8.61
C ASN A 277 -1.22 27.85 9.26
N THR A 278 -0.92 27.12 10.32
CA THR A 278 -1.90 26.33 11.08
C THR A 278 -2.90 27.24 11.77
N ILE A 279 -2.42 28.27 12.49
CA ILE A 279 -3.27 29.27 13.15
C ILE A 279 -4.11 30.02 12.12
N LEU A 280 -3.50 30.47 11.03
CA LEU A 280 -4.17 31.18 9.94
C LEU A 280 -5.27 30.31 9.30
N ASN A 281 -4.96 29.06 8.95
CA ASN A 281 -5.95 28.14 8.40
C ASN A 281 -7.08 27.82 9.38
N GLY A 282 -6.79 27.71 10.68
CA GLY A 282 -7.79 27.59 11.73
C GLY A 282 -8.76 28.77 11.75
N LYS A 283 -8.22 30.00 11.76
CA LYS A 283 -9.04 31.22 11.72
C LYS A 283 -9.82 31.36 10.42
N ILE A 284 -9.21 31.08 9.27
CA ILE A 284 -9.88 31.05 7.96
C ILE A 284 -11.03 30.03 7.99
N ASN A 285 -10.82 28.83 8.54
CA ASN A 285 -11.86 27.81 8.63
C ASN A 285 -13.04 28.24 9.52
N THR A 286 -12.80 28.99 10.58
CA THR A 286 -13.85 29.58 11.43
C THR A 286 -14.69 30.56 10.63
N VAL A 287 -14.05 31.49 9.91
CA VAL A 287 -14.74 32.50 9.08
C VAL A 287 -15.51 31.86 7.92
N LEU A 288 -14.98 30.79 7.33
CA LEU A 288 -15.64 30.03 6.27
C LEU A 288 -16.70 29.02 6.77
N SER A 289 -16.85 28.85 8.08
CA SER A 289 -17.77 27.85 8.65
C SER A 289 -19.24 28.01 8.22
N PRO A 290 -19.80 29.23 8.02
CA PRO A 290 -21.16 29.38 7.50
C PRO A 290 -21.32 28.77 6.11
N LEU A 291 -20.33 28.96 5.23
CA LEU A 291 -20.34 28.43 3.86
C LEU A 291 -20.23 26.90 3.86
N LYS A 292 -19.34 26.33 4.68
CA LYS A 292 -19.17 24.87 4.79
C LYS A 292 -20.43 24.16 5.30
N ARG A 293 -21.13 24.76 6.27
CA ARG A 293 -22.39 24.20 6.81
C ARG A 293 -23.52 24.15 5.76
N ALA A 294 -23.45 25.01 4.73
CA ALA A 294 -24.39 25.00 3.61
C ALA A 294 -23.90 24.16 2.42
N ASN A 295 -22.94 23.25 2.62
CA ASN A 295 -22.34 22.41 1.58
C ASN A 295 -21.72 23.19 0.41
N ILE A 296 -21.30 24.45 0.63
CA ILE A 296 -20.59 25.25 -0.36
C ILE A 296 -19.12 24.87 -0.32
N GLN A 297 -18.59 24.38 -1.45
CA GLN A 297 -17.16 24.11 -1.59
C GLN A 297 -16.41 25.41 -1.82
N VAL A 298 -15.44 25.71 -0.95
CA VAL A 298 -14.59 26.90 -1.05
C VAL A 298 -13.20 26.48 -1.48
N LYS A 299 -12.73 27.01 -2.60
CA LYS A 299 -11.37 26.81 -3.12
C LYS A 299 -10.55 28.09 -2.96
N LEU A 300 -9.58 28.04 -2.05
CA LEU A 300 -8.68 29.14 -1.76
C LEU A 300 -7.52 29.21 -2.76
N SER A 301 -6.85 30.37 -2.83
CA SER A 301 -5.60 30.53 -3.55
C SER A 301 -4.50 29.66 -2.91
N LYS A 302 -3.63 29.04 -3.73
CA LYS A 302 -2.62 28.05 -3.27
C LYS A 302 -1.69 28.58 -2.18
N ASN A 303 -1.41 29.88 -2.19
CA ASN A 303 -0.47 30.52 -1.27
C ASN A 303 -1.16 31.46 -0.26
N LEU A 304 -2.49 31.57 -0.30
CA LEU A 304 -3.24 32.55 0.51
C LEU A 304 -2.80 34.03 0.28
N GLU A 305 -2.09 34.31 -0.80
CA GLU A 305 -1.64 35.67 -1.17
C GLU A 305 -2.77 36.54 -1.75
N SER A 306 -3.87 35.91 -2.16
CA SER A 306 -5.03 36.60 -2.72
C SER A 306 -6.26 36.40 -1.85
N SER A 307 -6.99 37.49 -1.62
CA SER A 307 -8.32 37.51 -1.01
C SER A 307 -9.44 36.99 -1.91
N MET A 308 -9.08 36.51 -3.12
CA MET A 308 -10.01 35.82 -3.99
C MET A 308 -10.11 34.35 -3.59
N PHE A 309 -11.34 33.86 -3.51
CA PHE A 309 -11.65 32.44 -3.41
C PHE A 309 -12.81 32.12 -4.35
N ASN A 310 -12.84 30.88 -4.81
CA ASN A 310 -13.93 30.39 -5.64
C ASN A 310 -14.90 29.60 -4.76
N ILE A 311 -16.19 29.86 -4.94
CA ILE A 311 -17.26 29.05 -4.36
C ILE A 311 -17.87 28.16 -5.43
N ASN A 312 -18.18 26.92 -5.07
CA ASN A 312 -18.91 26.00 -5.92
C ASN A 312 -20.02 25.35 -5.10
N ALA A 313 -21.25 25.39 -5.61
CA ALA A 313 -22.44 24.88 -4.95
C ALA A 313 -23.39 24.24 -5.97
N SER A 314 -24.15 23.24 -5.55
CA SER A 314 -25.15 22.56 -6.38
C SER A 314 -26.55 22.83 -5.82
N ILE A 315 -27.42 23.41 -6.62
CA ILE A 315 -28.81 23.73 -6.23
C ILE A 315 -29.71 22.66 -6.82
N ARG A 316 -30.39 21.89 -5.97
CA ARG A 316 -31.34 20.85 -6.39
C ARG A 316 -32.77 21.19 -5.97
N SER A 317 -32.93 22.11 -5.03
CA SER A 317 -34.20 22.55 -4.49
C SER A 317 -34.17 24.03 -4.11
N GLU A 318 -35.36 24.61 -3.93
CA GLU A 318 -35.51 25.99 -3.42
C GLU A 318 -34.98 26.13 -1.97
N SER A 319 -35.05 25.05 -1.19
CA SER A 319 -34.42 24.98 0.14
C SER A 319 -32.90 25.15 0.06
N ASP A 320 -32.23 24.54 -0.91
CA ASP A 320 -30.78 24.69 -1.08
C ASP A 320 -30.41 26.13 -1.42
N LEU A 321 -31.23 26.78 -2.26
CA LEU A 321 -31.04 28.18 -2.66
C LEU A 321 -31.17 29.13 -1.45
N LEU A 322 -32.17 28.90 -0.59
CA LEU A 322 -32.34 29.63 0.67
C LEU A 322 -31.17 29.40 1.64
N GLN A 323 -30.68 28.17 1.77
CA GLN A 323 -29.54 27.84 2.63
C GLN A 323 -28.25 28.52 2.14
N ILE A 324 -27.97 28.47 0.84
CA ILE A 324 -26.81 29.13 0.22
C ILE A 324 -26.90 30.65 0.42
N SER A 325 -28.06 31.26 0.14
CA SER A 325 -28.27 32.69 0.35
C SER A 325 -28.03 33.10 1.80
N THR A 326 -28.55 32.31 2.75
CA THR A 326 -28.36 32.54 4.19
C THR A 326 -26.89 32.39 4.62
N ALA A 327 -26.17 31.43 4.03
CA ALA A 327 -24.76 31.23 4.33
C ALA A 327 -23.89 32.36 3.77
N LEU A 328 -24.18 32.82 2.55
CA LEU A 328 -23.52 33.97 1.94
C LEU A 328 -23.78 35.26 2.71
N SER A 329 -25.00 35.47 3.23
CA SER A 329 -25.31 36.66 4.02
C SER A 329 -24.66 36.66 5.41
N LYS A 330 -24.38 35.47 5.97
CA LYS A 330 -23.70 35.30 7.28
C LYS A 330 -22.17 35.27 7.17
N PHE A 331 -21.63 35.15 5.95
CA PHE A 331 -20.20 35.11 5.74
C PHE A 331 -19.59 36.52 5.85
N ASP A 332 -18.65 36.67 6.78
CA ASP A 332 -17.94 37.92 7.00
C ASP A 332 -16.72 38.02 6.06
N PHE A 333 -16.94 38.59 4.88
CA PHE A 333 -15.87 38.79 3.90
C PHE A 333 -14.80 39.78 4.37
N GLU A 334 -15.18 40.78 5.17
CA GLU A 334 -14.24 41.78 5.67
C GLU A 334 -13.26 41.16 6.67
N GLN A 335 -13.78 40.33 7.59
CA GLN A 335 -12.96 39.56 8.51
C GLN A 335 -12.03 38.58 7.76
N TYR A 336 -12.52 37.93 6.71
CA TYR A 336 -11.68 37.09 5.86
C TYR A 336 -10.54 37.88 5.18
N GLN A 337 -10.83 39.07 4.65
CA GLN A 337 -9.80 39.94 4.06
C GLN A 337 -8.77 40.42 5.10
N LYS A 338 -9.22 40.76 6.31
CA LYS A 338 -8.35 41.15 7.43
C LYS A 338 -7.40 40.01 7.81
N LEU A 339 -7.90 38.78 7.92
CA LEU A 339 -7.07 37.60 8.19
C LEU A 339 -5.96 37.41 7.15
N LEU A 340 -6.28 37.55 5.86
CA LEU A 340 -5.29 37.39 4.79
C LEU A 340 -4.27 38.54 4.69
N LYS A 341 -4.63 39.72 5.18
CA LYS A 341 -3.70 40.85 5.32
C LYS A 341 -2.82 40.74 6.57
N GLY A 342 -2.94 39.66 7.34
CA GLY A 342 -2.16 39.44 8.57
C GLY A 342 -2.73 40.14 9.80
N ASP A 343 -3.95 40.67 9.74
CA ASP A 343 -4.57 41.43 10.82
C ASP A 343 -5.22 40.48 11.84
N PHE A 344 -4.38 39.74 12.56
CA PHE A 344 -4.79 38.86 13.65
C PHE A 344 -3.66 38.65 14.66
N ASN A 345 -4.00 38.67 15.95
CA ASN A 345 -3.03 38.35 17.00
C ASN A 345 -2.58 36.88 16.87
N VAL A 346 -1.26 36.67 16.85
CA VAL A 346 -0.60 35.35 16.91
C VAL A 346 -0.59 34.87 18.36
#